data_AF-A0A957K7M9-F1
#
_entry.id   AF-A0A957K7M9-F1
#
_cell.length_a   1.000
_cell.length_b   1.000
_cell.length_c   1.000
_cell.angle_alpha   90.00
_cell.angle_beta   90.00
_cell.angle_gamma   90.00
#
_symmetry.space_group_name_H-M   'P 1'
#
loop_
_entity.id
_entity.type
_entity.pdbx_description
1 polymer ?
#
loop_
_entity_poly.entity_id
_entity_poly.type
_entity_poly.pdbx_seq_one_letter_code
_entity_poly.pdbx_strand_id
1 'polypeptide(L)'
;MRQPIIPRKLWLGVGLLLVISFFGAGLAAAQEDESPVVVTTGSPIHPTFPLLDAAGENVLDTGAPVSTMTTCGACHDAEFIAEHSFHADAGLSQFTTVGDVPGGQSWDSSDGPFGRWNPVLYRYLSPEGDARVDLTTAEWVQWFVRHPGGGPAVYSRDGELLTDLAVDAANVETAIVNAGGELESWDWNESGTVAMNCFLCHYPD
;
A
#
# COMPACT_ATOMS: atom_id res chain seq x y z
N MET A 1 -77.74 -24.92 40.90
CA MET A 1 -76.39 -25.01 40.27
C MET A 1 -75.51 -23.93 40.87
N ARG A 2 -74.47 -24.29 41.64
CA ARG A 2 -73.46 -23.34 42.14
C ARG A 2 -72.25 -23.43 41.22
N GLN A 3 -71.86 -22.30 40.60
CA GLN A 3 -70.65 -22.26 39.79
C GLN A 3 -69.41 -22.30 40.70
N PRO A 4 -68.35 -23.04 40.32
CA PRO A 4 -67.12 -23.08 41.09
C PRO A 4 -66.39 -21.74 40.98
N ILE A 5 -66.16 -21.11 42.12
CA ILE A 5 -65.39 -19.86 42.23
C ILE A 5 -63.90 -20.26 42.19
N ILE A 6 -63.29 -20.12 41.02
CA ILE A 6 -61.85 -20.36 40.85
C ILE A 6 -61.09 -19.21 41.54
N PRO A 7 -60.16 -19.49 42.46
CA PRO A 7 -59.47 -18.45 43.21
C PRO A 7 -58.58 -17.60 42.29
N ARG A 8 -58.67 -16.28 42.44
CA ARG A 8 -57.96 -15.25 41.65
C ARG A 8 -56.43 -15.42 41.64
N LYS A 9 -55.86 -16.11 42.64
CA LYS A 9 -54.44 -16.50 42.71
C LYS A 9 -54.04 -17.57 41.68
N LEU A 10 -54.96 -18.44 41.27
CA LEU A 10 -54.73 -19.45 40.23
C LEU A 10 -54.57 -18.80 38.85
N TRP A 11 -55.35 -17.75 38.56
CA TRP A 11 -55.25 -16.97 37.32
C TRP A 11 -53.91 -16.21 37.20
N LEU A 12 -53.40 -15.68 38.31
CA LEU A 12 -52.09 -15.02 38.35
C LEU A 12 -50.93 -16.00 38.10
N GLY A 13 -51.00 -17.22 38.65
CA GLY A 13 -49.99 -18.26 38.42
C GLY A 13 -49.96 -18.75 36.97
N VAL A 14 -51.14 -18.96 36.37
CA VAL A 14 -51.24 -19.37 34.95
C VAL A 14 -50.80 -18.25 34.00
N GLY A 15 -51.17 -17.00 34.30
CA GLY A 15 -50.71 -15.84 33.51
C GLY A 15 -49.19 -15.66 33.53
N LEU A 16 -48.56 -15.82 34.70
CA LEU A 16 -47.10 -15.73 34.82
C LEU A 16 -46.38 -16.86 34.07
N LEU A 17 -46.90 -18.09 34.15
CA LEU A 17 -46.37 -19.24 33.40
C LEU A 17 -46.47 -19.07 31.87
N LEU A 18 -47.57 -18.47 31.40
CA LEU A 18 -47.75 -18.18 29.97
C LEU A 18 -46.78 -17.09 29.47
N VAL A 19 -46.54 -16.05 30.28
CA VAL A 19 -45.56 -14.99 29.93
C VAL A 19 -44.14 -15.54 29.89
N ILE A 20 -43.74 -16.37 30.87
CA ILE A 20 -42.40 -17.00 30.88
C ILE A 20 -42.23 -17.92 29.67
N SER A 21 -43.26 -18.69 29.30
CA SER A 21 -43.21 -19.57 28.12
C SER A 21 -43.12 -18.78 26.81
N PHE A 22 -43.82 -17.64 26.70
CA PHE A 22 -43.75 -16.77 25.53
C PHE A 22 -42.39 -16.09 25.38
N PHE A 23 -41.79 -15.61 26.47
CA PHE A 23 -40.45 -14.99 26.44
C PHE A 23 -39.33 -16.02 26.19
N GLY A 24 -39.43 -17.23 26.74
CA GLY A 24 -38.47 -18.31 26.50
C GLY A 24 -38.46 -18.79 25.04
N ALA A 25 -39.63 -18.91 24.40
CA ALA A 25 -39.73 -19.28 22.99
C ALA A 25 -39.21 -18.19 22.05
N GLY A 26 -39.38 -16.91 22.41
CA GLY A 26 -38.86 -15.78 21.63
C GLY A 26 -37.33 -15.68 21.62
N LEU A 27 -36.67 -16.00 22.74
CA LEU A 27 -35.19 -16.04 22.79
C LEU A 27 -34.61 -17.20 21.98
N ALA A 28 -35.25 -18.38 22.00
CA ALA A 28 -34.77 -19.54 21.24
C ALA A 28 -34.94 -19.37 19.72
N ALA A 29 -35.95 -18.62 19.27
CA ALA A 29 -36.19 -18.33 17.86
C ALA A 29 -35.35 -17.16 17.31
N ALA A 30 -34.69 -16.38 18.18
CA ALA A 30 -33.78 -15.29 17.81
C ALA A 30 -32.32 -15.73 17.73
N GLN A 31 -32.03 -17.02 17.98
CA GLN A 31 -30.74 -17.60 17.64
C GLN A 31 -30.75 -17.79 16.12
N GLU A 32 -30.34 -16.73 15.42
CA GLU A 32 -30.11 -16.78 13.98
C GLU A 32 -29.21 -18.00 13.70
N ASP A 33 -29.72 -18.90 12.87
CA ASP A 33 -28.94 -20.00 12.33
C ASP A 33 -27.81 -19.34 11.54
N GLU A 34 -26.62 -19.22 12.15
CA GLU A 34 -25.39 -18.83 11.48
C GLU A 34 -25.19 -19.85 10.36
N SER A 35 -25.76 -19.52 9.21
CA SER A 35 -25.52 -20.25 7.98
C SER A 35 -24.00 -20.31 7.85
N PRO A 36 -23.41 -21.51 7.69
CA PRO A 36 -21.97 -21.61 7.60
C PRO A 36 -21.52 -20.69 6.48
N VAL A 37 -20.73 -19.68 6.83
CA VAL A 37 -20.11 -18.78 5.87
C VAL A 37 -19.32 -19.70 4.93
N VAL A 38 -19.80 -19.84 3.70
CA VAL A 38 -19.02 -20.47 2.65
C VAL A 38 -17.85 -19.53 2.44
N VAL A 39 -16.72 -19.83 3.09
CA VAL A 39 -15.45 -19.17 2.81
C VAL A 39 -15.18 -19.51 1.36
N THR A 40 -15.36 -18.54 0.47
CA THR A 40 -14.88 -18.65 -0.90
C THR A 40 -13.38 -18.85 -0.76
N THR A 41 -12.88 -20.03 -1.11
CA THR A 41 -11.46 -20.40 -0.90
C THR A 41 -10.53 -19.74 -1.93
N GLY A 42 -10.98 -18.69 -2.61
CA GLY A 42 -10.35 -18.15 -3.82
C GLY A 42 -10.26 -19.18 -4.95
N SER A 43 -9.55 -18.83 -6.01
CA SER A 43 -9.20 -19.76 -7.10
C SER A 43 -8.00 -20.63 -6.70
N PRO A 44 -7.76 -21.79 -7.33
CA PRO A 44 -6.58 -22.62 -7.04
C PRO A 44 -5.23 -21.91 -7.23
N ILE A 45 -5.20 -20.83 -8.02
CA ILE A 45 -3.99 -20.04 -8.30
C ILE A 45 -3.90 -18.74 -7.48
N HIS A 46 -5.03 -18.23 -6.98
CA HIS A 46 -5.12 -17.10 -6.07
C HIS A 46 -6.14 -17.48 -4.99
N PRO A 47 -5.72 -18.28 -3.99
CA PRO A 47 -6.57 -18.62 -2.86
C PRO A 47 -6.84 -17.36 -2.04
N THR A 48 -7.77 -17.42 -1.10
CA THR A 48 -7.89 -16.37 -0.10
C THR A 48 -6.62 -16.35 0.76
N PHE A 49 -5.93 -15.21 0.81
CA PHE A 49 -4.70 -15.00 1.59
C PHE A 49 -4.85 -13.78 2.52
N PRO A 50 -4.12 -13.73 3.65
CA PRO A 50 -4.15 -12.57 4.53
C PRO A 50 -3.42 -11.39 3.91
N LEU A 51 -3.92 -10.18 4.15
CA LEU A 51 -3.18 -8.95 3.86
C LEU A 51 -2.21 -8.67 5.02
N LEU A 52 -0.94 -8.54 4.69
CA LEU A 52 0.15 -8.39 5.66
C LEU A 52 0.75 -6.99 5.60
N ASP A 53 1.18 -6.49 6.75
CA ASP A 53 2.02 -5.31 6.83
C ASP A 53 3.50 -5.62 6.51
N ALA A 54 4.37 -4.61 6.62
CA ALA A 54 5.80 -4.76 6.35
C ALA A 54 6.50 -5.74 7.31
N ALA A 55 6.00 -5.92 8.53
CA ALA A 55 6.53 -6.87 9.51
C ALA A 55 6.03 -8.30 9.28
N GLY A 56 5.09 -8.49 8.35
CA GLY A 56 4.48 -9.79 8.06
C GLY A 56 3.30 -10.13 8.97
N GLU A 57 2.76 -9.15 9.69
CA GLU A 57 1.61 -9.32 10.56
C GLU A 57 0.31 -8.96 9.82
N ASN A 58 -0.82 -9.53 10.23
CA ASN A 58 -2.10 -9.25 9.60
C ASN A 58 -2.52 -7.80 9.88
N VAL A 59 -2.83 -7.04 8.83
CA VAL A 59 -3.17 -5.61 8.94
C VAL A 59 -4.45 -5.35 9.75
N LEU A 60 -5.35 -6.33 9.86
CA LEU A 60 -6.55 -6.21 10.70
C LEU A 60 -6.22 -6.27 12.19
N ASP A 61 -5.09 -6.89 12.56
CA ASP A 61 -4.62 -6.98 13.93
C ASP A 61 -3.75 -5.78 14.29
N THR A 62 -2.88 -5.31 13.38
CA THR A 62 -1.93 -4.22 13.65
C THR A 62 -2.46 -2.83 13.32
N GLY A 63 -3.40 -2.72 12.38
CA GLY A 63 -3.83 -1.44 11.82
C GLY A 63 -2.78 -0.76 10.94
N ALA A 64 -1.65 -1.42 10.66
CA ALA A 64 -0.59 -0.91 9.81
C ALA A 64 -0.98 -1.00 8.31
N PRO A 65 -0.36 -0.19 7.43
CA PRO A 65 -0.60 -0.28 5.98
C PRO A 65 -0.19 -1.65 5.42
N VAL A 66 -0.91 -2.09 4.38
CA VAL A 66 -0.57 -3.31 3.63
C VAL A 66 0.77 -3.13 2.93
N SER A 67 1.68 -4.07 3.13
CA SER A 67 2.87 -4.26 2.30
C SER A 67 2.54 -5.27 1.21
N THR A 68 2.42 -4.80 -0.03
CA THR A 68 2.23 -5.70 -1.19
C THR A 68 3.43 -6.60 -1.40
N MET A 69 4.64 -6.11 -1.12
CA MET A 69 5.87 -6.90 -1.20
C MET A 69 5.84 -8.07 -0.21
N THR A 70 5.38 -7.86 1.02
CA THR A 70 5.28 -8.92 2.04
C THR A 70 4.08 -9.84 1.79
N THR A 71 2.93 -9.27 1.47
CA THR A 71 1.68 -10.00 1.21
C THR A 71 1.81 -10.94 0.02
N CYS A 72 2.22 -10.42 -1.13
CA CYS A 72 2.39 -11.21 -2.35
C CYS A 72 3.65 -12.09 -2.27
N GLY A 73 4.66 -11.63 -1.54
CA GLY A 73 5.91 -12.35 -1.24
C GLY A 73 5.71 -13.72 -0.58
N ALA A 74 4.57 -13.93 0.08
CA ALA A 74 4.24 -15.23 0.68
C ALA A 74 4.04 -16.35 -0.36
N CYS A 75 3.72 -16.00 -1.61
CA CYS A 75 3.42 -16.96 -2.69
C CYS A 75 4.27 -16.73 -3.96
N HIS A 76 4.80 -15.52 -4.14
CA HIS A 76 5.60 -15.12 -5.30
C HIS A 76 6.94 -14.56 -4.84
N ASP A 77 7.95 -14.63 -5.71
CA ASP A 77 9.17 -13.88 -5.52
C ASP A 77 8.93 -12.40 -5.88
N ALA A 78 8.37 -11.65 -4.93
CA ALA A 78 7.97 -10.26 -5.14
C ALA A 78 9.18 -9.36 -5.40
N GLU A 79 10.33 -9.65 -4.80
CA GLU A 79 11.59 -8.93 -5.01
C GLU A 79 12.08 -9.11 -6.45
N PHE A 80 12.15 -10.35 -6.93
CA PHE A 80 12.48 -10.63 -8.33
C PHE A 80 11.52 -9.90 -9.29
N ILE A 81 10.20 -9.93 -9.01
CA ILE A 81 9.21 -9.24 -9.85
C ILE A 81 9.47 -7.72 -9.87
N ALA A 82 9.80 -7.11 -8.73
CA ALA A 82 10.08 -5.68 -8.64
C ALA A 82 11.34 -5.29 -9.42
N GLU A 83 12.42 -6.04 -9.26
CA GLU A 83 13.70 -5.79 -9.90
C GLU A 83 13.67 -6.05 -11.41
N HIS A 84 12.76 -6.91 -11.89
CA HIS A 84 12.65 -7.28 -13.30
C HIS A 84 11.47 -6.60 -14.02
N SER A 85 10.87 -5.57 -13.39
CA SER A 85 9.79 -4.78 -13.96
C SER A 85 10.29 -3.41 -14.38
N PHE A 86 10.38 -3.14 -15.69
CA PHE A 86 10.75 -1.81 -16.19
C PHE A 86 9.78 -0.70 -15.74
N HIS A 87 8.53 -1.05 -15.42
CA HIS A 87 7.58 -0.08 -14.86
C HIS A 87 7.96 0.37 -13.44
N ALA A 88 8.52 -0.53 -12.63
CA ALA A 88 9.01 -0.21 -11.30
C ALA A 88 10.41 0.41 -11.35
N ASP A 89 11.30 -0.15 -12.18
CA ASP A 89 12.66 0.35 -12.41
C ASP A 89 12.66 1.77 -12.97
N ALA A 90 11.70 2.11 -13.86
CA ALA A 90 11.57 3.43 -14.46
C ALA A 90 12.86 3.95 -15.16
N GLY A 91 13.79 3.05 -15.52
CA GLY A 91 15.08 3.39 -16.14
C GLY A 91 16.23 3.53 -15.14
N LEU A 92 16.02 3.31 -13.84
CA LEU A 92 17.09 3.38 -12.83
C LEU A 92 18.24 2.41 -13.16
N SER A 93 17.94 1.18 -13.54
CA SER A 93 18.95 0.17 -13.91
C SER A 93 19.79 0.54 -15.13
N GLN A 94 19.31 1.48 -15.95
CA GLN A 94 19.99 1.99 -17.15
C GLN A 94 20.53 3.41 -16.94
N PHE A 95 20.69 3.86 -15.69
CA PHE A 95 21.23 5.18 -15.40
C PHE A 95 22.69 5.28 -15.86
N THR A 96 23.04 6.42 -16.45
CA THR A 96 24.33 6.71 -17.08
C THR A 96 24.74 8.15 -16.80
N THR A 97 25.95 8.52 -17.24
CA THR A 97 26.32 9.93 -17.29
C THR A 97 25.40 10.67 -18.26
N VAL A 98 25.01 11.89 -17.91
CA VAL A 98 24.16 12.74 -18.75
C VAL A 98 24.74 12.84 -20.17
N GLY A 99 23.92 12.51 -21.16
CA GLY A 99 24.26 12.55 -22.58
C GLY A 99 24.84 11.24 -23.14
N ASP A 100 25.11 10.24 -22.31
CA ASP A 100 25.66 8.95 -22.76
C ASP A 100 24.58 7.91 -23.10
N VAL A 101 23.30 8.26 -22.99
CA VAL A 101 22.17 7.38 -23.35
C VAL A 101 22.17 7.08 -24.85
N PRO A 102 22.29 5.82 -25.30
CA PRO A 102 22.31 5.48 -26.71
C PRO A 102 21.02 5.90 -27.43
N GLY A 103 21.14 6.82 -28.40
CA GLY A 103 19.99 7.36 -29.13
C GLY A 103 19.11 8.31 -28.32
N GLY A 104 19.53 8.68 -27.11
CA GLY A 104 18.92 9.70 -26.26
C GLY A 104 19.33 11.12 -26.66
N GLN A 105 18.83 12.10 -25.91
CA GLN A 105 19.26 13.49 -26.02
C GLN A 105 20.52 13.74 -25.20
N SER A 106 21.23 14.83 -25.48
CA SER A 106 22.46 15.20 -24.76
C SER A 106 22.25 15.54 -23.28
N TRP A 107 20.99 15.59 -22.83
CA TRP A 107 20.60 15.85 -21.44
C TRP A 107 19.95 14.63 -20.77
N ASP A 108 19.70 13.54 -21.49
CA ASP A 108 19.12 12.34 -20.87
C ASP A 108 20.22 11.57 -20.09
N SER A 109 19.86 10.99 -18.95
CA SER A 109 20.73 10.15 -18.11
C SER A 109 20.25 8.70 -18.03
N SER A 110 19.09 8.38 -18.58
CA SER A 110 18.55 7.02 -18.69
C SER A 110 17.64 6.90 -19.93
N ASP A 111 17.19 5.70 -20.26
CA ASP A 111 16.19 5.43 -21.29
C ASP A 111 14.72 5.48 -20.78
N GLY A 112 14.53 5.54 -19.46
CA GLY A 112 13.22 5.56 -18.79
C GLY A 112 12.79 6.94 -18.26
N PRO A 113 11.56 7.03 -17.71
CA PRO A 113 11.04 8.28 -17.14
C PRO A 113 11.85 8.82 -15.95
N PHE A 114 12.63 7.99 -15.26
CA PHE A 114 13.63 8.40 -14.30
C PHE A 114 14.97 8.61 -15.02
N GLY A 115 15.24 9.84 -15.45
CA GLY A 115 16.48 10.23 -16.13
C GLY A 115 16.28 10.76 -17.55
N ARG A 116 15.10 10.61 -18.16
CA ARG A 116 14.74 11.35 -19.39
C ARG A 116 14.00 12.63 -19.10
N TRP A 117 14.25 13.64 -19.93
CA TRP A 117 13.44 14.85 -19.91
C TRP A 117 12.04 14.60 -20.46
N ASN A 118 11.00 15.05 -19.74
CA ASN A 118 9.60 14.87 -20.12
C ASN A 118 9.02 16.18 -20.70
N PRO A 119 8.63 16.22 -22.00
CA PRO A 119 8.09 17.43 -22.64
C PRO A 119 6.72 17.88 -22.13
N VAL A 120 6.02 17.03 -21.37
CA VAL A 120 4.74 17.39 -20.76
C VAL A 120 4.94 18.07 -19.41
N LEU A 121 5.91 17.57 -18.64
CA LEU A 121 6.18 18.08 -17.29
C LEU A 121 7.16 19.24 -17.30
N TYR A 122 7.99 19.38 -18.35
CA TYR A 122 9.07 20.36 -18.44
C TYR A 122 10.02 20.31 -17.24
N ARG A 123 10.16 19.12 -16.63
CA ARG A 123 11.06 18.86 -15.50
C ARG A 123 12.26 18.06 -15.98
N TYR A 124 13.41 18.39 -15.41
CA TYR A 124 14.71 17.77 -15.65
C TYR A 124 15.21 17.15 -14.34
N LEU A 125 15.39 15.82 -14.33
CA LEU A 125 16.01 15.12 -13.20
C LEU A 125 17.48 15.52 -13.16
N SER A 126 17.83 16.41 -12.24
CA SER A 126 19.17 17.00 -12.21
C SER A 126 20.21 15.96 -11.76
N PRO A 127 21.36 15.89 -12.45
CA PRO A 127 22.50 15.12 -11.99
C PRO A 127 23.11 15.75 -10.73
N GLU A 128 23.96 14.98 -10.06
CA GLU A 128 24.76 15.49 -8.94
C GLU A 128 25.69 16.62 -9.42
N GLY A 129 25.83 17.68 -8.62
CA GLY A 129 26.66 18.84 -8.95
C GLY A 129 26.13 19.77 -10.07
N ASP A 130 24.88 19.61 -10.50
CA ASP A 130 24.26 20.52 -11.48
C ASP A 130 24.25 21.98 -10.96
N ALA A 131 24.54 22.93 -11.85
CA ALA A 131 24.59 24.35 -11.50
C ALA A 131 23.22 24.90 -11.07
N ARG A 132 22.13 24.24 -11.50
CA ARG A 132 20.77 24.54 -11.10
C ARG A 132 19.96 23.26 -11.02
N VAL A 133 19.69 22.82 -9.79
CA VAL A 133 18.81 21.67 -9.55
C VAL A 133 17.36 22.04 -9.90
N ASP A 134 16.74 21.26 -10.78
CA ASP A 134 15.32 21.37 -11.15
C ASP A 134 14.50 20.29 -10.44
N LEU A 135 14.77 19.01 -10.67
CA LEU A 135 14.06 17.90 -10.05
C LEU A 135 15.03 16.96 -9.33
N THR A 136 14.80 16.76 -8.04
CA THR A 136 15.49 15.78 -7.18
C THR A 136 14.82 14.40 -7.24
N THR A 137 15.45 13.37 -6.65
CA THR A 137 14.81 12.04 -6.54
C THR A 137 13.52 12.10 -5.74
N ALA A 138 13.50 12.81 -4.60
CA ALA A 138 12.31 13.00 -3.78
C ALA A 138 11.17 13.67 -4.55
N GLU A 139 11.47 14.73 -5.31
CA GLU A 139 10.45 15.38 -6.14
C GLU A 139 9.98 14.51 -7.29
N TRP A 140 10.85 13.70 -7.91
CA TRP A 140 10.41 12.78 -8.95
C TRP A 140 9.35 11.82 -8.39
N VAL A 141 9.59 11.25 -7.21
CA VAL A 141 8.62 10.37 -6.52
C VAL A 141 7.31 11.13 -6.23
N GLN A 142 7.37 12.38 -5.77
CA GLN A 142 6.16 13.16 -5.49
C GLN A 142 5.40 13.60 -6.74
N TRP A 143 6.10 13.98 -7.81
CA TRP A 143 5.49 14.55 -9.02
C TRP A 143 5.02 13.51 -10.01
N PHE A 144 5.71 12.36 -10.12
CA PHE A 144 5.33 11.31 -11.06
C PHE A 144 4.20 10.45 -10.49
N VAL A 145 2.98 11.01 -10.50
CA VAL A 145 1.74 10.41 -9.96
C VAL A 145 1.27 9.12 -10.66
N ARG A 146 2.10 8.50 -11.50
CA ARG A 146 1.80 7.25 -12.22
C ARG A 146 2.96 6.24 -12.17
N HIS A 147 3.79 6.27 -11.13
CA HIS A 147 4.74 5.18 -10.87
C HIS A 147 4.09 4.09 -9.99
N PRO A 148 4.38 2.80 -10.23
CA PRO A 148 3.91 1.70 -9.36
C PRO A 148 4.65 1.64 -8.01
N GLY A 149 5.74 2.39 -7.84
CA GLY A 149 6.69 2.24 -6.74
C GLY A 149 7.80 1.26 -7.12
N GLY A 150 8.72 0.98 -6.19
CA GLY A 150 9.96 0.26 -6.49
C GLY A 150 10.99 1.16 -7.17
N GLY A 151 12.05 0.56 -7.71
CA GLY A 151 13.12 1.25 -8.44
C GLY A 151 13.56 2.55 -7.74
N PRO A 152 13.46 3.72 -8.39
CA PRO A 152 13.94 5.00 -7.85
C PRO A 152 13.14 5.54 -6.67
N ALA A 153 12.04 4.87 -6.28
CA ALA A 153 11.30 5.19 -5.07
C ALA A 153 11.74 4.36 -3.85
N VAL A 154 12.72 3.47 -4.02
CA VAL A 154 13.30 2.61 -2.96
C VAL A 154 14.83 2.65 -2.99
N TYR A 155 15.43 2.71 -4.17
CA TYR A 155 16.87 2.68 -4.39
C TYR A 155 17.38 3.98 -4.99
N SER A 156 18.62 4.31 -4.64
CA SER A 156 19.40 5.41 -5.20
C SER A 156 19.89 5.11 -6.60
N ARG A 157 20.45 6.12 -7.27
CA ARG A 157 21.11 6.00 -8.59
C ARG A 157 22.28 5.02 -8.59
N ASP A 158 22.92 4.84 -7.43
CA ASP A 158 24.03 3.90 -7.23
C ASP A 158 23.57 2.52 -6.71
N GLY A 159 22.26 2.31 -6.52
CA GLY A 159 21.66 1.04 -6.11
C GLY A 159 21.60 0.80 -4.60
N GLU A 160 21.99 1.78 -3.78
CA GLU A 160 21.81 1.74 -2.32
C GLU A 160 20.35 2.01 -1.93
N LEU A 161 19.88 1.51 -0.78
CA LEU A 161 18.56 1.88 -0.27
C LEU A 161 18.52 3.38 0.06
N LEU A 162 17.45 4.06 -0.33
CA LEU A 162 17.27 5.49 -0.05
C LEU A 162 17.29 5.80 1.45
N THR A 163 16.80 4.87 2.29
CA THR A 163 16.81 4.99 3.76
C THR A 163 18.20 4.87 4.37
N ASP A 164 19.17 4.33 3.63
CA ASP A 164 20.56 4.16 4.10
C ASP A 164 21.45 5.36 3.72
N LEU A 165 20.96 6.26 2.86
CA LEU A 165 21.68 7.46 2.47
C LEU A 165 21.81 8.46 3.62
N ALA A 166 22.96 9.11 3.70
CA ALA A 166 23.15 10.23 4.63
C ALA A 166 22.33 11.45 4.17
N VAL A 167 21.58 12.04 5.10
CA VAL A 167 20.77 13.24 4.83
C VAL A 167 21.68 14.43 4.55
N ASP A 168 21.68 14.91 3.30
CA ASP A 168 22.43 16.06 2.86
C ASP A 168 21.65 16.86 1.80
N ALA A 169 21.44 18.16 2.05
CA ALA A 169 20.77 19.06 1.09
C ALA A 169 21.59 19.29 -0.19
N ALA A 170 22.89 18.99 -0.19
CA ALA A 170 23.72 19.05 -1.38
C ALA A 170 23.56 17.83 -2.29
N ASN A 171 23.07 16.70 -1.77
CA ASN A 171 22.87 15.47 -2.53
C ASN A 171 21.45 15.44 -3.12
N VAL A 172 21.34 15.35 -4.45
CA VAL A 172 20.06 15.38 -5.16
C VAL A 172 19.15 14.17 -4.88
N GLU A 173 19.66 13.15 -4.20
CA GLU A 173 18.90 11.98 -3.74
C GLU A 173 18.32 12.14 -2.34
N THR A 174 18.87 13.07 -1.54
CA THR A 174 18.42 13.39 -0.17
C THR A 174 18.08 14.88 -0.02
N ALA A 175 17.64 15.49 -1.10
CA ALA A 175 17.21 16.89 -1.14
C ALA A 175 15.86 17.05 -1.83
N ILE A 176 15.23 18.19 -1.59
CA ILE A 176 14.03 18.68 -2.28
C ILE A 176 14.19 20.16 -2.59
N VAL A 177 13.70 20.61 -3.75
CA VAL A 177 13.63 22.04 -4.06
C VAL A 177 12.39 22.64 -3.38
N ASN A 178 12.60 23.61 -2.49
CA ASN A 178 11.51 24.30 -1.78
C ASN A 178 10.79 25.31 -2.69
N ALA A 179 9.71 25.92 -2.18
CA ALA A 179 8.93 26.90 -2.95
C ALA A 179 9.71 28.17 -3.36
N GLY A 180 10.84 28.46 -2.69
CA GLY A 180 11.76 29.54 -3.02
C GLY A 180 12.82 29.16 -4.07
N GLY A 181 12.92 27.87 -4.43
CA GLY A 181 13.94 27.36 -5.34
C GLY A 181 15.27 26.99 -4.66
N GLU A 182 15.30 26.91 -3.34
CA GLU A 182 16.48 26.50 -2.56
C GLU A 182 16.38 25.00 -2.23
N LEU A 183 17.53 24.35 -2.06
CA LEU A 183 17.58 22.94 -1.65
C LEU A 183 17.42 22.81 -0.13
N GLU A 184 16.50 21.94 0.26
CA GLU A 184 16.30 21.51 1.64
C GLU A 184 16.58 20.01 1.74
N SER A 185 17.06 19.57 2.90
CA SER A 185 17.28 18.15 3.16
C SER A 185 15.97 17.37 3.15
N TRP A 186 16.03 16.15 2.61
CA TRP A 186 14.96 15.17 2.61
C TRP A 186 15.46 13.90 3.31
N ASP A 187 14.77 13.52 4.40
CA ASP A 187 15.08 12.30 5.15
C ASP A 187 14.09 11.18 4.78
N TRP A 188 14.59 10.15 4.09
CA TRP A 188 13.80 8.98 3.70
C TRP A 188 13.31 8.14 4.87
N ASN A 189 13.96 8.23 6.04
CA ASN A 189 13.47 7.57 7.26
C ASN A 189 12.28 8.31 7.87
N GLU A 190 12.14 9.62 7.63
CA GLU A 190 10.99 10.41 8.06
C GLU A 190 9.83 10.31 7.07
N SER A 191 10.12 10.41 5.77
CA SER A 191 9.08 10.38 4.73
C SER A 191 8.58 8.97 4.39
N GLY A 192 9.44 7.97 4.57
CA GLY A 192 9.29 6.65 3.97
C GLY A 192 9.60 6.64 2.47
N THR A 193 9.72 5.42 1.95
CA THR A 193 9.87 5.08 0.52
C THR A 193 8.57 4.54 -0.06
N VAL A 194 8.50 4.35 -1.38
CA VAL A 194 7.33 3.76 -2.04
C VAL A 194 7.70 2.41 -2.63
N ALA A 195 7.43 1.34 -1.88
CA ALA A 195 7.57 -0.03 -2.37
C ALA A 195 6.67 -0.30 -3.60
N MET A 196 7.03 -1.30 -4.42
CA MET A 196 6.22 -1.66 -5.59
C MET A 196 4.82 -2.13 -5.14
N ASN A 197 3.80 -1.42 -5.61
CA ASN A 197 2.40 -1.71 -5.34
C ASN A 197 1.86 -2.72 -6.36
N CYS A 198 1.87 -4.00 -5.99
CA CYS A 198 1.33 -5.09 -6.82
C CYS A 198 -0.14 -4.89 -7.19
N PHE A 199 -0.93 -4.21 -6.35
CA PHE A 199 -2.36 -4.00 -6.61
C PHE A 199 -2.64 -3.05 -7.77
N LEU A 200 -1.66 -2.26 -8.21
CA LEU A 200 -1.83 -1.40 -9.38
C LEU A 200 -2.04 -2.22 -10.67
N CYS A 201 -1.49 -3.43 -10.72
CA CYS A 201 -1.63 -4.34 -11.86
C CYS A 201 -2.49 -5.56 -11.54
N HIS A 202 -2.56 -5.96 -10.26
CA HIS A 202 -3.30 -7.12 -9.79
C HIS A 202 -4.33 -6.70 -8.76
N TYR A 203 -5.47 -6.21 -9.25
CA TYR A 203 -6.58 -5.91 -8.37
C TYR A 203 -7.18 -7.24 -7.86
N PRO A 204 -7.33 -7.42 -6.53
CA PRO A 204 -8.08 -8.55 -6.01
C PRO A 204 -9.58 -8.31 -6.27
N ASP A 205 -10.16 -9.09 -7.18
CA ASP A 205 -11.61 -9.15 -7.39
C ASP A 205 -12.33 -9.83 -6.22
#